data_AF-A0AA35WTV6-F1
#
_entry.id   AF-A0AA35WTV6-F1
#
_cell.length_a   1.000
_cell.length_b   1.000
_cell.length_c   1.000
_cell.angle_alpha   90.00
_cell.angle_beta   90.00
_cell.angle_gamma   90.00
#
_symmetry.space_group_name_H-M   'P 1'
#
loop_
_entity.id
_entity.type
_entity.pdbx_description
1 polymer ?
#
loop_
_entity_poly.entity_id
_entity_poly.type
_entity_poly.pdbx_seq_one_letter_code
_entity_poly.pdbx_strand_id
1 'polypeptide(L)'
;MYDHPAGQSRATLDSTVHYYCAVGATKVFGIQISEAHYKACLYAGLCVSGSNAEVMPAQWEYQVGPCPGTAMGDELWVSRYILHRVAEDFGVIVTLDPKPMPGDWNGAGGHCNFSTSRMKAENGMKVMEEAIQRLEKRHKEHIILYDPSGGVDNSRRLTGLHETAHIDQFFWGVAHRGASIRIPRGVAQG
;
A
#
# COMPACT_ATOMS: atom_id res chain seq x y z
N MET A 1 2.53 8.21 23.55
CA MET A 1 1.16 8.72 23.72
C MET A 1 0.48 8.46 22.38
N TYR A 2 -0.44 7.50 22.29
CA TYR A 2 -1.07 7.15 21.02
C TYR A 2 -2.09 8.24 20.69
N ASP A 3 -1.77 9.11 19.75
CA ASP A 3 -2.71 10.10 19.25
C ASP A 3 -3.80 9.42 18.42
N HIS A 4 -5.05 9.82 18.63
CA HIS A 4 -6.19 9.34 17.88
C HIS A 4 -6.09 9.79 16.40
N PRO A 5 -6.52 8.98 15.41
CA PRO A 5 -6.58 9.42 14.02
C PRO A 5 -7.38 10.72 13.89
N ALA A 6 -6.89 11.64 13.05
CA ALA A 6 -7.51 12.94 12.85
C ALA A 6 -9.01 12.80 12.52
N GLY A 7 -9.87 13.43 13.33
CA GLY A 7 -11.32 13.47 13.10
C GLY A 7 -12.14 12.37 13.78
N GLN A 8 -11.55 11.45 14.55
CA GLN A 8 -12.31 10.40 15.25
C GLN A 8 -12.67 10.77 16.70
N SER A 9 -13.97 10.72 17.05
CA SER A 9 -14.41 10.64 18.44
C SER A 9 -14.37 9.17 18.93
N ARG A 10 -14.29 8.97 20.25
CA ARG A 10 -13.92 7.69 20.89
C ARG A 10 -14.88 6.49 20.70
N ALA A 11 -15.90 6.57 19.85
CA ALA A 11 -16.83 5.48 19.63
C ALA A 11 -17.57 5.63 18.30
N THR A 12 -17.28 4.76 17.34
CA THR A 12 -18.25 3.94 16.60
C THR A 12 -17.48 2.97 15.70
N LEU A 13 -17.48 1.69 16.10
CA LEU A 13 -17.18 0.54 15.25
C LEU A 13 -18.32 0.40 14.23
N ASP A 14 -18.40 1.31 13.26
CA ASP A 14 -19.23 1.08 12.09
C ASP A 14 -18.37 0.42 11.02
N SER A 15 -18.94 -0.56 10.31
CA SER A 15 -18.19 -1.46 9.44
C SER A 15 -17.26 -0.71 8.48
N THR A 16 -16.01 -1.14 8.38
CA THR A 16 -14.92 -0.44 7.64
C THR A 16 -15.18 -0.28 6.14
N VAL A 17 -16.22 -0.93 5.61
CA VAL A 17 -16.65 -0.86 4.20
C VAL A 17 -17.11 0.53 3.79
N HIS A 18 -17.51 1.40 4.73
CA HIS A 18 -18.08 2.72 4.41
C HIS A 18 -17.05 3.81 4.06
N TYR A 19 -15.74 3.54 4.18
CA TYR A 19 -14.67 4.54 4.01
C TYR A 19 -13.89 4.40 2.69
N TYR A 20 -13.73 3.17 2.18
CA TYR A 20 -12.97 2.91 0.96
C TYR A 20 -13.59 3.62 -0.25
N CYS A 21 -12.80 4.46 -0.93
CA CYS A 21 -13.23 5.27 -2.07
C CYS A 21 -14.53 6.07 -1.82
N ALA A 22 -14.81 6.45 -0.57
CA ALA A 22 -16.03 7.14 -0.21
C ALA A 22 -16.02 8.63 -0.59
N VAL A 23 -17.17 9.28 -0.43
CA VAL A 23 -17.35 10.74 -0.50
C VAL A 23 -18.24 11.21 0.64
N GLY A 24 -17.96 12.40 1.17
CA GLY A 24 -18.74 13.04 2.23
C GLY A 24 -17.97 13.26 3.53
N ALA A 25 -18.30 14.35 4.23
CA ALA A 25 -17.56 14.83 5.40
C ALA A 25 -17.55 13.86 6.60
N THR A 26 -18.50 12.92 6.66
CA THR A 26 -18.58 11.90 7.72
C THR A 26 -17.79 10.63 7.41
N LYS A 27 -17.24 10.52 6.20
CA LYS A 27 -16.55 9.31 5.71
C LYS A 27 -15.11 9.59 5.29
N VAL A 28 -14.85 10.78 4.75
CA VAL A 28 -13.56 11.12 4.15
C VAL A 28 -12.85 12.18 4.98
N PHE A 29 -11.81 11.77 5.68
CA PHE A 29 -10.99 12.64 6.53
C PHE A 29 -9.65 12.91 5.85
N GLY A 30 -9.23 14.17 5.77
CA GLY A 30 -7.91 14.55 5.25
C GLY A 30 -7.78 14.64 3.71
N ILE A 31 -8.90 14.71 2.97
CA ILE A 31 -8.87 14.82 1.49
C ILE A 31 -8.02 16.00 0.99
N GLN A 32 -7.99 17.11 1.72
CA GLN A 32 -7.21 18.29 1.37
C GLN A 32 -5.71 17.98 1.29
N ILE A 33 -5.22 17.09 2.15
CA ILE A 33 -3.81 16.65 2.17
C ILE A 33 -3.53 15.74 0.97
N SER A 34 -4.42 14.77 0.71
CA SER A 34 -4.31 13.88 -0.46
C SER A 34 -4.32 14.69 -1.77
N GLU A 35 -5.25 15.63 -1.94
CA GLU A 35 -5.31 16.45 -3.15
C GLU A 35 -4.09 17.38 -3.31
N ALA A 36 -3.65 18.03 -2.22
CA ALA A 36 -2.50 18.91 -2.26
C ALA A 36 -1.22 18.12 -2.59
N HIS A 37 -1.03 16.96 -1.96
CA HIS A 37 0.08 16.04 -2.25
C HIS A 37 0.08 15.57 -3.70
N TYR A 38 -1.08 15.14 -4.21
CA TYR A 38 -1.23 14.68 -5.58
C TYR A 38 -0.86 15.77 -6.59
N LYS A 39 -1.38 16.99 -6.40
CA LYS A 39 -1.07 18.17 -7.25
C LYS A 39 0.40 18.55 -7.15
N ALA A 40 1.00 18.51 -5.95
CA ALA A 40 2.41 18.81 -5.76
C ALA A 40 3.33 17.78 -6.44
N CYS A 41 2.98 16.48 -6.38
CA CYS A 41 3.73 15.43 -7.07
C CYS A 41 3.67 15.59 -8.60
N LEU A 42 2.49 15.90 -9.15
CA LEU A 42 2.34 16.20 -10.58
C LEU A 42 3.16 17.42 -10.99
N TYR A 43 3.11 18.50 -10.20
CA TYR A 43 3.89 19.72 -10.46
C TYR A 43 5.41 19.46 -10.41
N ALA A 44 5.86 18.62 -9.49
CA ALA A 44 7.26 18.20 -9.37
C ALA A 44 7.72 17.23 -10.48
N GLY A 45 6.81 16.78 -11.35
CA GLY A 45 7.10 15.87 -12.45
C GLY A 45 7.28 14.41 -12.02
N LEU A 46 6.75 14.01 -10.86
CA LEU A 46 6.78 12.62 -10.40
C LEU A 46 5.73 11.79 -11.14
N CYS A 47 5.99 10.50 -11.37
CA CYS A 47 5.06 9.56 -12.01
C CYS A 47 3.96 9.09 -11.04
N VAL A 48 3.28 10.01 -10.35
CA VAL A 48 2.10 9.67 -9.55
C VAL A 48 0.96 9.23 -10.48
N SER A 49 0.41 8.04 -10.26
CA SER A 49 -0.60 7.42 -11.14
C SER A 49 -2.01 7.36 -10.57
N GLY A 50 -2.18 7.64 -9.28
CA GLY A 50 -3.50 7.68 -8.65
C GLY A 50 -3.45 7.97 -7.15
N SER A 51 -4.64 8.13 -6.57
CA SER A 51 -4.86 8.16 -5.12
C SER A 51 -6.28 7.72 -4.80
N ASN A 52 -6.47 7.13 -3.62
CA ASN A 52 -7.78 6.75 -3.10
C ASN A 52 -7.81 6.80 -1.57
N ALA A 53 -9.00 7.02 -1.01
CA ALA A 53 -9.24 6.75 0.41
C ALA A 53 -9.24 5.23 0.65
N GLU A 54 -8.58 4.81 1.73
CA GLU A 54 -8.45 3.40 2.10
C GLU A 54 -9.54 2.93 3.07
N VAL A 55 -9.50 1.66 3.44
CA VAL A 55 -10.52 1.00 4.27
C VAL A 55 -10.59 1.55 5.69
N MET A 56 -9.46 1.91 6.31
CA MET A 56 -9.47 2.56 7.63
C MET A 56 -9.74 4.08 7.46
N PRO A 57 -10.61 4.70 8.29
CA PRO A 57 -10.82 6.14 8.20
C PRO A 57 -9.53 6.92 8.44
N ALA A 58 -9.33 7.99 7.66
CA ALA A 58 -8.10 8.78 7.60
C ALA A 58 -6.85 8.03 7.04
N GLN A 59 -7.02 6.79 6.54
CA GLN A 59 -6.02 6.08 5.76
C GLN A 59 -6.19 6.42 4.27
N TRP A 60 -5.06 6.61 3.58
CA TRP A 60 -5.03 6.97 2.16
C TRP A 60 -3.94 6.18 1.45
N GLU A 61 -4.17 5.92 0.16
CA GLU A 61 -3.18 5.38 -0.76
C GLU A 61 -2.88 6.40 -1.87
N TYR A 62 -1.63 6.42 -2.34
CA TYR A 62 -1.24 7.01 -3.61
C TYR A 62 -0.32 6.04 -4.33
N GLN A 63 -0.40 6.01 -5.65
CA GLN A 63 0.40 5.11 -6.48
C GLN A 63 1.47 5.90 -7.23
N VAL A 64 2.69 5.37 -7.27
CA VAL A 64 3.81 5.91 -8.05
C VAL A 64 4.25 4.86 -9.05
N GLY A 65 4.38 5.27 -10.31
CA GLY A 65 4.83 4.44 -11.43
C GLY A 65 3.79 4.27 -12.53
N PRO A 66 4.14 3.52 -13.58
CA PRO A 66 5.30 2.62 -13.65
C PRO A 66 6.65 3.35 -13.79
N CYS A 67 7.61 3.04 -12.91
CA CYS A 67 8.98 3.58 -12.97
C CYS A 67 10.00 2.47 -13.28
N PRO A 68 10.95 2.68 -14.22
CA PRO A 68 11.98 1.70 -14.53
C PRO A 68 13.12 1.72 -13.51
N GLY A 69 13.49 0.54 -13.00
CA GLY A 69 14.71 0.36 -12.22
C GLY A 69 14.81 1.27 -10.99
N THR A 70 15.93 1.97 -10.84
CA THR A 70 16.23 2.80 -9.67
C THR A 70 15.32 4.03 -9.54
N ALA A 71 14.74 4.51 -10.64
CA ALA A 71 13.81 5.64 -10.62
C ALA A 71 12.59 5.39 -9.71
N MET A 72 12.21 4.12 -9.52
CA MET A 72 11.13 3.78 -8.59
C MET A 72 11.46 4.17 -7.14
N GLY A 73 12.71 3.97 -6.72
CA GLY A 73 13.18 4.38 -5.41
C GLY A 73 13.20 5.90 -5.27
N ASP A 74 13.80 6.58 -6.25
CA ASP A 74 13.95 8.04 -6.25
C ASP A 74 12.59 8.74 -6.16
N GLU A 75 11.64 8.37 -7.03
CA GLU A 75 10.32 9.00 -7.07
C GLU A 75 9.47 8.69 -5.83
N LEU A 76 9.53 7.46 -5.30
CA LEU A 76 8.81 7.12 -4.08
C LEU A 76 9.36 7.89 -2.87
N TRP A 77 10.67 8.05 -2.76
CA TRP A 77 11.26 8.82 -1.65
C TRP A 77 10.95 10.31 -1.74
N VAL A 78 11.03 10.91 -2.94
CA VAL A 78 10.68 12.33 -3.12
C VAL A 78 9.17 12.55 -2.90
N SER A 79 8.30 11.67 -3.38
CA SER A 79 6.86 11.78 -3.11
C SER A 79 6.52 11.65 -1.62
N ARG A 80 7.22 10.79 -0.86
CA ARG A 80 7.10 10.73 0.61
C ARG A 80 7.56 12.01 1.29
N TYR A 81 8.67 12.59 0.83
CA TYR A 81 9.12 13.89 1.33
C TYR A 81 8.06 14.98 1.12
N ILE A 82 7.50 15.07 -0.09
CA ILE A 82 6.41 16.02 -0.40
C ILE A 82 5.20 15.74 0.50
N LEU A 83 4.84 14.47 0.74
CA LEU A 83 3.72 14.12 1.62
C LEU A 83 3.91 14.68 3.04
N HIS A 84 5.09 14.48 3.62
CA HIS A 84 5.40 15.01 4.95
C HIS A 84 5.42 16.55 4.96
N ARG A 85 5.96 17.19 3.91
CA ARG A 85 5.97 18.65 3.80
C ARG A 85 4.58 19.27 3.68
N VAL A 86 3.70 18.64 2.90
CA VAL A 86 2.29 19.04 2.81
C VAL A 86 1.60 18.82 4.16
N ALA A 87 1.81 17.66 4.81
CA ALA A 87 1.21 17.37 6.11
C ALA A 87 1.60 18.40 7.19
N GLU A 88 2.85 18.86 7.18
CA GLU A 88 3.32 19.94 8.07
C GLU A 88 2.54 21.25 7.85
N ASP A 89 2.25 21.65 6.61
CA ASP A 89 1.48 22.87 6.31
C ASP A 89 0.01 22.77 6.81
N PHE A 90 -0.53 21.55 6.87
CA PHE A 90 -1.87 21.28 7.44
C PHE A 90 -1.85 20.99 8.94
N GLY A 91 -0.67 20.97 9.59
CA GLY A 91 -0.54 20.72 11.03
C GLY A 91 -0.91 19.29 11.46
N VAL A 92 -0.71 18.30 10.59
CA VAL A 92 -1.00 16.88 10.87
C VAL A 92 0.25 16.01 10.75
N ILE A 93 0.18 14.82 11.36
CA ILE A 93 1.25 13.82 11.28
C ILE A 93 0.85 12.72 10.29
N VAL A 94 1.77 12.38 9.40
CA VAL A 94 1.69 11.19 8.56
C VAL A 94 2.52 10.08 9.20
N THR A 95 1.93 8.89 9.30
CA THR A 95 2.63 7.67 9.71
C THR A 95 2.66 6.67 8.57
N LEU A 96 3.82 6.03 8.39
CA LEU A 96 4.00 4.87 7.50
C LEU A 96 4.13 3.56 8.31
N ASP A 97 3.74 3.58 9.59
CA ASP A 97 3.67 2.38 10.42
C ASP A 97 2.71 1.35 9.81
N PRO A 98 3.08 0.06 9.70
CA PRO A 98 2.26 -0.93 9.01
C PRO A 98 0.99 -1.31 9.79
N LYS A 99 0.89 -0.99 11.08
CA LYS A 99 -0.29 -1.27 11.91
C LYS A 99 -0.45 -0.13 12.93
N PRO A 100 -0.91 1.06 12.48
CA PRO A 100 -0.93 2.26 13.31
C PRO A 100 -1.97 2.15 14.44
N MET A 101 -3.05 1.39 14.21
CA MET A 101 -4.08 1.09 15.21
C MET A 101 -4.18 -0.41 15.47
N PRO A 102 -4.14 -0.86 16.74
CA PRO A 102 -4.36 -2.26 17.08
C PRO A 102 -5.84 -2.64 16.91
N GLY A 103 -6.11 -3.96 16.84
CA GLY A 103 -7.46 -4.49 16.72
C GLY A 103 -7.95 -4.59 15.27
N ASP A 104 -9.27 -4.49 15.12
CA ASP A 104 -10.05 -4.73 13.89
C ASP A 104 -10.00 -3.55 12.90
N TRP A 105 -8.80 -3.00 12.71
CA TRP A 105 -8.52 -1.93 11.75
C TRP A 105 -7.53 -2.42 10.71
N ASN A 106 -7.66 -2.00 9.46
CA ASN A 106 -6.70 -2.35 8.42
C ASN A 106 -5.28 -1.86 8.77
N GLY A 107 -4.28 -2.62 8.34
CA GLY A 107 -2.89 -2.14 8.35
C GLY A 107 -2.56 -1.33 7.10
N ALA A 108 -1.37 -0.76 7.05
CA ALA A 108 -0.84 -0.05 5.89
C ALA A 108 0.24 -0.90 5.19
N GLY A 109 0.05 -1.16 3.90
CA GLY A 109 1.00 -1.90 3.06
C GLY A 109 1.69 -1.00 2.03
N GLY A 110 2.78 -1.50 1.44
CA GLY A 110 3.40 -0.92 0.25
C GLY A 110 3.41 -1.95 -0.87
N HIS A 111 2.26 -2.17 -1.52
CA HIS A 111 2.17 -3.16 -2.60
C HIS A 111 3.06 -2.76 -3.78
N CYS A 112 3.97 -3.66 -4.17
CA CYS A 112 4.89 -3.44 -5.28
C CYS A 112 4.46 -4.22 -6.51
N ASN A 113 4.02 -3.51 -7.55
CA ASN A 113 3.79 -4.12 -8.86
C ASN A 113 5.14 -4.25 -9.61
N PHE A 114 5.40 -5.41 -10.20
CA PHE A 114 6.65 -5.70 -10.90
C PHE A 114 6.40 -6.35 -12.26
N SER A 115 7.19 -5.98 -13.27
CA SER A 115 7.19 -6.65 -14.56
C SER A 115 8.53 -6.51 -15.27
N THR A 116 8.87 -7.49 -16.10
CA THR A 116 9.97 -7.41 -17.07
C THR A 116 9.40 -7.41 -18.49
N SER A 117 10.20 -7.06 -19.50
CA SER A 117 9.76 -7.14 -20.91
C SER A 117 9.28 -8.55 -21.28
N ARG A 118 9.89 -9.61 -20.70
CA ARG A 118 9.47 -11.01 -20.90
C ARG A 118 8.13 -11.33 -20.26
N MET A 119 7.79 -10.72 -19.12
CA MET A 119 6.49 -10.89 -18.48
C MET A 119 5.36 -10.19 -19.25
N LYS A 120 5.69 -9.15 -20.04
CA LYS A 120 4.74 -8.41 -20.88
C LYS A 120 4.59 -8.98 -22.30
N ALA A 121 5.44 -9.93 -22.68
CA ALA A 121 5.40 -10.58 -23.98
C ALA A 121 4.41 -11.75 -23.99
N GLU A 122 4.19 -12.34 -25.17
CA GLU A 122 3.41 -13.57 -25.31
C GLU A 122 3.96 -14.68 -24.39
N ASN A 123 3.07 -15.47 -23.80
CA ASN A 123 3.40 -16.46 -22.76
C ASN A 123 4.04 -15.86 -21.48
N GLY A 124 3.85 -14.56 -21.23
CA GLY A 124 4.36 -13.87 -20.04
C GLY A 124 3.89 -14.48 -18.72
N MET A 125 2.71 -15.13 -18.71
CA MET A 125 2.18 -15.85 -17.55
C MET A 125 3.14 -16.92 -17.03
N LYS A 126 3.73 -17.72 -17.92
CA LYS A 126 4.73 -18.74 -17.54
C LYS A 126 5.95 -18.10 -16.89
N VAL A 127 6.41 -16.97 -17.42
CA VAL A 127 7.54 -16.22 -16.86
C VAL A 127 7.20 -15.67 -15.46
N MET A 128 5.96 -15.25 -15.24
CA MET A 128 5.48 -14.81 -13.92
C MET A 128 5.43 -15.96 -12.92
N GLU A 129 4.90 -17.12 -13.30
CA GLU A 129 4.87 -18.31 -12.44
C GLU A 129 6.28 -18.76 -12.04
N GLU A 130 7.21 -18.81 -12.99
CA GLU A 130 8.62 -19.12 -12.72
C GLU A 130 9.28 -18.11 -11.77
N ALA A 131 8.94 -16.82 -11.88
CA ALA A 131 9.43 -15.78 -10.97
C ALA A 131 8.83 -15.95 -9.56
N ILE A 132 7.54 -16.25 -9.45
CA ILE A 132 6.86 -16.47 -8.17
C ILE A 132 7.44 -17.69 -7.43
N GLN A 133 7.74 -18.79 -8.13
CA GLN A 133 8.42 -19.95 -7.53
C GLN A 133 9.80 -19.61 -6.97
N ARG A 134 10.49 -18.60 -7.52
CA ARG A 134 11.77 -18.12 -6.99
C ARG A 134 11.57 -17.25 -5.75
N LEU A 135 10.52 -16.43 -5.73
CA LEU A 135 10.13 -15.62 -4.56
C LEU A 135 9.76 -16.50 -3.38
N GLU A 136 8.99 -17.57 -3.61
CA GLU A 136 8.58 -18.52 -2.57
C GLU A 136 9.78 -19.11 -1.82
N LYS A 137 10.82 -19.51 -2.56
CA LYS A 137 12.06 -20.08 -2.01
C LYS A 137 12.87 -19.11 -1.17
N ARG A 138 12.57 -17.81 -1.24
CA ARG A 138 13.26 -16.73 -0.53
C ARG A 138 12.35 -15.90 0.36
N HIS A 139 11.16 -16.42 0.67
CA HIS A 139 10.13 -15.67 1.39
C HIS A 139 10.65 -15.07 2.70
N LYS A 140 11.38 -15.84 3.51
CA LYS A 140 11.93 -15.37 4.78
C LYS A 140 12.95 -14.25 4.60
N GLU A 141 13.84 -14.37 3.63
CA GLU A 141 14.82 -13.34 3.30
C GLU A 141 14.15 -12.06 2.80
N HIS A 142 13.06 -12.18 2.03
CA HIS A 142 12.28 -11.04 1.58
C HIS A 142 11.57 -10.34 2.74
N ILE A 143 10.95 -11.08 3.67
CA ILE A 143 10.27 -10.51 4.84
C ILE A 143 11.23 -9.65 5.68
N ILE A 144 12.48 -10.09 5.87
CA ILE A 144 13.51 -9.33 6.59
C ILE A 144 13.77 -7.96 5.93
N LEU A 145 13.63 -7.87 4.60
CA LEU A 145 13.90 -6.66 3.84
C LEU A 145 12.65 -5.78 3.62
N TYR A 146 11.46 -6.28 3.95
CA TYR A 146 10.18 -5.58 3.68
C TYR A 146 9.78 -4.59 4.77
N ASP A 147 10.55 -4.48 5.85
CA ASP A 147 10.51 -3.33 6.76
C ASP A 147 11.89 -3.05 7.37
N PRO A 148 12.14 -1.82 7.86
CA PRO A 148 13.42 -1.43 8.46
C PRO A 148 13.80 -2.22 9.73
N SER A 149 12.84 -2.91 10.34
CA SER A 149 12.99 -3.63 11.60
C SER A 149 13.14 -5.14 11.40
N GLY A 150 13.49 -5.59 10.19
CA GLY A 150 13.80 -7.00 9.92
C GLY A 150 12.60 -7.93 9.91
N GLY A 151 11.39 -7.44 9.64
CA GLY A 151 10.15 -8.23 9.66
C GLY A 151 9.30 -8.02 10.92
N VAL A 152 9.86 -7.39 11.95
CA VAL A 152 9.19 -7.20 13.25
C VAL A 152 7.97 -6.31 13.10
N ASP A 153 8.06 -5.22 12.34
CA ASP A 153 6.93 -4.31 12.16
C ASP A 153 5.83 -4.94 11.32
N ASN A 154 6.20 -5.64 10.23
CA ASN A 154 5.22 -6.34 9.40
C ASN A 154 4.51 -7.49 10.13
N SER A 155 5.09 -8.09 11.18
CA SER A 155 4.43 -9.14 11.96
C SER A 155 3.12 -8.68 12.60
N ARG A 156 2.99 -7.38 12.91
CA ARG A 156 1.76 -6.77 13.44
C ARG A 156 0.65 -6.63 12.39
N ARG A 157 1.02 -6.66 11.10
CA ARG A 157 0.13 -6.43 9.96
C ARG A 157 -0.22 -7.73 9.22
N LEU A 158 0.77 -8.57 8.92
CA LEU A 158 0.65 -9.77 8.10
C LEU A 158 0.16 -10.95 8.93
N THR A 159 -1.13 -10.94 9.28
CA THR A 159 -1.73 -11.93 10.19
C THR A 159 -2.63 -12.94 9.49
N GLY A 160 -2.85 -12.82 8.17
CA GLY A 160 -3.86 -13.60 7.45
C GLY A 160 -5.26 -12.97 7.47
N LEU A 161 -5.44 -11.88 8.24
CA LEU A 161 -6.67 -11.10 8.33
C LEU A 161 -6.56 -9.81 7.52
N HIS A 162 -7.69 -9.11 7.33
CA HIS A 162 -7.76 -7.78 6.69
C HIS A 162 -7.03 -7.70 5.34
N GLU A 163 -7.31 -8.65 4.44
CA GLU A 163 -6.73 -8.71 3.09
C GLU A 163 -5.20 -8.88 3.08
N THR A 164 -4.62 -9.54 4.09
CA THR A 164 -3.20 -9.90 4.12
C THR A 164 -2.98 -11.40 4.18
N ALA A 165 -1.83 -11.89 3.71
CA ALA A 165 -1.35 -13.23 4.02
C ALA A 165 -0.68 -13.25 5.41
N HIS A 166 -0.61 -14.41 6.05
CA HIS A 166 0.16 -14.57 7.28
C HIS A 166 1.66 -14.48 6.99
N ILE A 167 2.43 -13.83 7.87
CA ILE A 167 3.87 -13.53 7.64
C ILE A 167 4.72 -14.78 7.34
N ASP A 168 4.38 -15.93 7.93
CA ASP A 168 5.09 -17.19 7.72
C ASP A 168 4.62 -18.00 6.50
N GLN A 169 3.54 -17.57 5.83
CA GLN A 169 2.95 -18.30 4.71
C GLN A 169 3.24 -17.59 3.39
N PHE A 170 3.60 -18.39 2.39
CA PHE A 170 3.71 -17.93 1.01
C PHE A 170 2.68 -18.67 0.16
N PHE A 171 1.81 -17.91 -0.50
CA PHE A 171 0.97 -18.43 -1.56
C PHE A 171 0.60 -17.30 -2.51
N TRP A 172 0.17 -17.67 -3.71
CA TRP A 172 -0.23 -16.73 -4.73
C TRP A 172 -1.56 -17.13 -5.35
N GLY A 173 -2.26 -16.18 -5.97
CA GLY A 173 -3.50 -16.47 -6.67
C GLY A 173 -3.94 -15.38 -7.64
N VAL A 174 -4.75 -15.79 -8.62
CA VAL A 174 -5.38 -14.86 -9.56
C VAL A 174 -6.48 -14.09 -8.84
N ALA A 175 -6.38 -12.76 -8.83
CA ALA A 175 -7.30 -11.85 -8.14
C ALA A 175 -7.49 -12.12 -6.63
N HIS A 176 -6.59 -12.88 -6.01
CA HIS A 176 -6.69 -13.24 -4.59
C HIS A 176 -6.07 -12.13 -3.71
N ARG A 177 -6.90 -11.35 -3.03
CA ARG A 177 -6.41 -10.21 -2.21
C ARG A 177 -5.62 -10.63 -0.98
N GLY A 178 -6.00 -11.73 -0.32
CA GLY A 178 -5.29 -12.23 0.86
C GLY A 178 -4.04 -13.06 0.57
N ALA A 179 -3.56 -13.09 -0.68
CA ALA A 179 -2.37 -13.87 -1.05
C ALA A 179 -1.10 -13.03 -0.92
N SER A 180 0.04 -13.69 -0.71
CA SER A 180 1.35 -13.02 -0.65
C SER A 180 1.71 -12.39 -2.00
N ILE A 181 1.35 -13.07 -3.11
CA ILE A 181 1.44 -12.52 -4.47
C ILE A 181 0.09 -12.63 -5.18
N ARG A 182 -0.36 -11.53 -5.78
CA ARG A 182 -1.61 -11.46 -6.54
C ARG A 182 -1.30 -11.23 -8.01
N ILE A 183 -1.79 -12.12 -8.88
CA ILE A 183 -1.82 -11.85 -10.32
C ILE A 183 -3.17 -11.20 -10.66
N PRO A 184 -3.20 -9.99 -11.25
CA PRO A 184 -4.45 -9.34 -11.63
C PRO A 184 -5.24 -10.19 -12.63
N ARG A 185 -6.58 -10.18 -12.53
CA ARG A 185 -7.45 -10.96 -13.43
C ARG A 185 -7.18 -10.67 -14.91
N GLY A 186 -7.08 -9.39 -15.28
CA GLY A 186 -6.82 -8.98 -16.66
C GLY A 186 -5.47 -9.44 -17.20
N VAL A 187 -4.47 -9.66 -16.32
CA VAL A 187 -3.16 -10.18 -16.69
C VAL A 187 -3.19 -11.70 -16.88
N ALA A 188 -4.02 -12.41 -16.12
CA ALA A 188 -4.17 -13.86 -16.25
C ALA A 188 -5.04 -14.28 -17.46
N GLN A 189 -5.83 -13.37 -17.99
CA GLN A 189 -6.78 -13.62 -19.09
C GLN A 189 -6.28 -13.12 -20.46
N GLY A 190 -5.19 -12.35 -20.49
CA GLY A 190 -4.55 -11.84 -21.71
C GLY A 190 -3.28 -12.59 -22.05
#